data_AF-A0A0T0PXC5-F1
#
_entry.id   AF-A0A0T0PXC5-F1
#
_cell.length_a   1.000
_cell.length_b   1.000
_cell.length_c   1.000
_cell.angle_alpha   90.00
_cell.angle_beta   90.00
_cell.angle_gamma   90.00
#
_symmetry.space_group_name_H-M   'P 1'
#
loop_
_entity.id
_entity.type
_entity.pdbx_description
1 polymer ?
#
loop_
_entity_poly.entity_id
_entity_poly.type
_entity_poly.pdbx_seq_one_letter_code
_entity_poly.pdbx_strand_id
1 'polypeptide(L)'
;MALSIRLSRGGSKKRPYYRIVVADARSPRDGKFIERIGSYNPLLAKDDEKRVVLDADRAKHWLGVGAQPTDRVARFLDVAGVRERASRENPKKGEPGEKAKERAEERAEKVKAQEEAAAAAAAAPAPEPEAAAEEPAAAEGETAEATSEQ
;
A
#
# COMPACT_ATOMS: atom_id res chain seq x y z
N MET A 1 -26.09 1.73 -15.27
CA MET A 1 -25.72 2.37 -16.55
C MET A 1 -26.02 1.41 -17.68
N ALA A 2 -26.48 1.88 -18.85
CA ALA A 2 -26.90 0.99 -19.92
C ALA A 2 -25.73 0.32 -20.64
N LEU A 3 -24.66 1.07 -21.00
CA LEU A 3 -23.53 0.58 -21.80
C LEU A 3 -22.23 0.48 -20.99
N SER A 4 -21.56 -0.66 -21.11
CA SER A 4 -20.30 -0.95 -20.42
C SER A 4 -19.25 -1.47 -21.39
N ILE A 5 -18.01 -0.99 -21.25
CA ILE A 5 -16.84 -1.55 -21.93
C ILE A 5 -16.17 -2.55 -20.98
N ARG A 6 -16.27 -3.83 -21.32
CA ARG A 6 -15.89 -4.94 -20.42
C ARG A 6 -15.08 -6.01 -21.13
N LEU A 7 -14.44 -6.85 -20.33
CA LEU A 7 -13.76 -8.04 -20.81
C LEU A 7 -14.74 -9.21 -20.87
N SER A 8 -14.90 -9.80 -22.05
CA SER A 8 -15.52 -11.11 -22.21
C SER A 8 -14.44 -12.18 -22.27
N ARG A 9 -14.65 -13.29 -21.56
CA ARG A 9 -13.72 -14.42 -21.57
C ARG A 9 -14.02 -15.31 -22.76
N GLY A 10 -12.97 -15.60 -23.53
CA GLY A 10 -12.89 -16.71 -24.46
C GLY A 10 -11.68 -17.59 -24.14
N GLY A 11 -11.26 -18.34 -25.16
CA GLY A 11 -10.18 -19.32 -25.05
C GLY A 11 -10.66 -20.65 -24.48
N SER A 12 -9.71 -21.51 -24.15
CA SER A 12 -9.96 -22.86 -23.66
C SER A 12 -9.62 -22.99 -22.17
N LYS A 13 -9.89 -24.15 -21.59
CA LYS A 13 -9.51 -24.46 -20.21
C LYS A 13 -7.99 -24.25 -20.02
N LYS A 14 -7.60 -23.56 -18.95
CA LYS A 14 -6.21 -23.14 -18.64
C LYS A 14 -5.54 -22.21 -19.66
N ARG A 15 -6.24 -21.74 -20.70
CA ARG A 15 -5.73 -20.78 -21.69
C ARG A 15 -6.71 -19.62 -21.89
N PRO A 16 -6.76 -18.65 -20.96
CA PRO A 16 -7.68 -17.52 -21.04
C PRO A 16 -7.30 -16.58 -22.18
N TYR A 17 -8.29 -16.11 -22.92
CA TYR A 17 -8.15 -15.03 -23.90
C TYR A 17 -9.33 -14.08 -23.73
N TYR A 18 -9.09 -12.79 -23.60
CA TYR A 18 -10.15 -11.81 -23.36
C TYR A 18 -10.41 -10.96 -24.58
N ARG A 19 -11.68 -10.68 -24.83
CA ARG A 19 -12.15 -9.74 -25.85
C ARG A 19 -12.59 -8.47 -25.14
N ILE A 20 -12.15 -7.31 -25.63
CA ILE A 20 -12.62 -6.01 -25.14
C ILE A 20 -13.88 -5.69 -25.95
N VAL A 21 -15.03 -5.71 -25.28
CA VAL A 21 -16.34 -5.58 -25.92
C VAL A 21 -17.17 -4.48 -25.28
N VAL A 22 -17.99 -3.83 -26.11
CA VAL A 22 -19.05 -2.92 -25.68
C VAL A 22 -20.35 -3.69 -25.62
N ALA A 23 -20.98 -3.72 -24.46
CA ALA A 23 -22.22 -4.47 -24.25
C ALA A 23 -23.14 -3.76 -23.25
N ASP A 24 -24.43 -4.10 -23.29
CA ASP A 24 -25.36 -3.67 -22.24
C ASP A 24 -24.96 -4.31 -20.89
N ALA A 25 -25.03 -3.54 -19.81
CA ALA A 25 -24.62 -3.99 -18.48
C ALA A 25 -25.38 -5.24 -17.99
N ARG A 26 -26.63 -5.43 -18.42
CA ARG A 26 -27.48 -6.57 -18.04
C ARG A 26 -27.20 -7.83 -18.87
N SER A 27 -26.47 -7.70 -19.99
CA SER A 27 -26.14 -8.84 -20.83
C SER A 27 -25.15 -9.76 -20.11
N PRO A 28 -25.23 -11.09 -20.27
CA PRO A 28 -24.28 -12.02 -19.64
C PRO A 28 -22.84 -11.79 -20.12
N ARG A 29 -21.85 -12.11 -19.28
CA ARG A 29 -20.42 -11.79 -19.52
C ARG A 29 -19.93 -12.17 -20.93
N ASP A 30 -20.27 -13.37 -21.37
CA ASP A 30 -19.77 -13.97 -22.62
C ASP A 30 -20.86 -14.13 -23.69
N GLY A 31 -22.00 -13.43 -23.52
CA GLY A 31 -23.10 -13.49 -24.49
C GLY A 31 -23.07 -12.36 -25.51
N LYS A 32 -24.27 -11.86 -25.85
CA LYS A 32 -24.45 -10.81 -26.85
C LYS A 32 -23.71 -9.53 -26.46
N PHE A 33 -22.94 -9.01 -27.41
CA PHE A 33 -22.28 -7.70 -27.35
C PHE A 33 -22.68 -6.89 -28.58
N ILE A 34 -22.44 -5.59 -28.53
CA ILE A 34 -22.74 -4.66 -29.63
C ILE A 34 -21.55 -4.66 -30.58
N GLU A 35 -20.35 -4.40 -30.05
CA GLU A 35 -19.12 -4.30 -30.84
C GLU A 35 -17.91 -4.83 -30.07
N ARG A 36 -16.96 -5.43 -30.80
CA ARG A 36 -15.65 -5.80 -30.26
C ARG A 36 -14.63 -4.75 -30.70
N ILE A 37 -14.10 -4.01 -29.73
CA ILE A 37 -13.14 -2.91 -29.96
C ILE A 37 -11.68 -3.34 -29.75
N GLY A 38 -11.44 -4.55 -29.24
CA GLY A 38 -10.09 -5.01 -28.98
C GLY A 38 -9.98 -6.41 -28.37
N SER A 39 -8.77 -6.74 -27.96
CA SER A 39 -8.42 -8.01 -27.31
C SER A 39 -7.32 -7.85 -26.26
N TYR A 40 -7.32 -8.78 -25.30
CA TYR A 40 -6.33 -8.86 -24.25
C TYR A 40 -5.91 -10.32 -24.03
N ASN A 41 -4.62 -10.59 -24.19
CA ASN A 41 -4.02 -11.89 -23.91
C ASN A 41 -3.09 -11.81 -22.68
N PRO A 42 -3.50 -12.36 -21.52
CA PRO A 42 -2.68 -12.31 -20.31
C PRO A 42 -1.48 -13.27 -20.34
N LEU A 43 -1.43 -14.21 -21.29
CA LEU A 43 -0.36 -15.22 -21.39
C LEU A 43 0.90 -14.69 -22.06
N LEU A 44 0.80 -13.57 -22.77
CA LEU A 44 1.96 -12.88 -23.34
C LEU A 44 2.72 -12.13 -22.23
N ALA A 45 3.98 -11.78 -22.48
CA ALA A 45 4.78 -10.94 -21.59
C ALA A 45 4.15 -9.54 -21.46
N LYS A 46 4.57 -8.76 -20.46
CA LYS A 46 3.97 -7.44 -20.20
C LYS A 46 4.29 -6.44 -21.30
N ASP A 47 5.48 -6.56 -21.86
CA ASP A 47 6.06 -5.66 -22.85
C ASP A 47 5.68 -6.04 -24.29
N ASP A 48 4.99 -7.17 -24.47
CA ASP A 48 4.47 -7.56 -25.78
C ASP A 48 3.34 -6.63 -26.23
N GLU A 49 3.52 -5.96 -27.37
CA GLU A 49 2.48 -5.10 -27.98
C GLU A 49 1.20 -5.88 -28.28
N LYS A 50 1.33 -7.16 -28.65
CA LYS A 50 0.19 -8.05 -28.93
C LYS A 50 -0.57 -8.47 -27.68
N ARG A 51 -0.06 -8.16 -26.48
CA ARG A 51 -0.74 -8.43 -25.21
C ARG A 51 -2.07 -7.70 -25.15
N VAL A 52 -2.13 -6.45 -25.61
CA VAL A 52 -3.34 -5.61 -25.63
C VAL A 52 -3.46 -4.97 -27.00
N VAL A 53 -4.49 -5.33 -27.74
CA VAL A 53 -4.81 -4.70 -29.03
C VAL A 53 -6.12 -3.95 -28.88
N LEU A 54 -6.11 -2.65 -29.16
CA LEU A 54 -7.27 -1.78 -29.02
C LEU A 54 -7.42 -0.88 -30.25
N ASP A 55 -8.64 -0.75 -30.74
CA ASP A 55 -9.00 0.29 -31.69
C ASP A 55 -9.28 1.60 -30.93
N ALA A 56 -8.36 2.56 -31.06
CA ALA A 56 -8.42 3.84 -30.34
C ALA A 56 -9.59 4.71 -30.81
N ASP A 57 -9.93 4.70 -32.09
CA ASP A 57 -10.99 5.54 -32.66
C ASP A 57 -12.37 5.07 -32.20
N ARG A 58 -12.60 3.75 -32.23
CA ARG A 58 -13.84 3.16 -31.70
C ARG A 58 -13.94 3.32 -30.19
N ALA A 59 -12.83 3.19 -29.46
CA ALA A 59 -12.81 3.43 -28.02
C ALA A 59 -13.23 4.87 -27.68
N LYS A 60 -12.68 5.88 -28.37
CA LYS A 60 -13.06 7.29 -28.21
C LYS A 60 -14.54 7.53 -28.51
N HIS A 61 -15.04 6.96 -29.60
CA HIS A 61 -16.45 7.07 -29.96
C HIS A 61 -17.38 6.56 -28.85
N TRP A 62 -17.14 5.34 -28.35
CA TRP A 62 -17.99 4.75 -27.31
C TRP A 62 -17.87 5.46 -25.96
N LEU A 63 -16.69 5.99 -25.63
CA LEU A 63 -16.53 6.86 -24.47
C LEU A 63 -17.36 8.15 -24.61
N GLY A 64 -17.40 8.75 -25.80
CA GLY A 64 -18.24 9.92 -26.09
C GLY A 64 -19.74 9.64 -26.01
N VAL A 65 -20.18 8.43 -26.39
CA VAL A 65 -21.56 7.95 -26.22
C VAL A 65 -21.91 7.68 -24.73
N GLY A 66 -20.93 7.72 -23.83
CA GLY A 66 -21.11 7.54 -22.39
C GLY A 66 -20.92 6.11 -21.89
N ALA A 67 -20.33 5.23 -22.70
CA ALA A 67 -20.01 3.88 -22.27
C ALA A 67 -18.97 3.89 -21.13
N GLN A 68 -19.24 3.17 -20.05
CA GLN A 68 -18.34 3.14 -18.90
C GLN A 68 -17.39 1.93 -18.95
N PRO A 69 -16.06 2.13 -18.93
CA PRO A 69 -15.10 1.05 -18.85
C PRO A 69 -14.99 0.48 -17.43
N THR A 70 -14.72 -0.83 -17.35
CA THR A 70 -14.34 -1.49 -16.08
C THR A 70 -12.90 -1.17 -15.68
N ASP A 71 -12.51 -1.35 -14.40
CA ASP A 71 -11.16 -0.96 -13.89
C ASP A 71 -10.01 -1.46 -14.78
N ARG A 72 -10.05 -2.73 -15.19
CA ARG A 72 -8.98 -3.30 -16.02
C ARG A 72 -8.94 -2.67 -17.41
N VAL A 73 -10.09 -2.44 -18.03
CA VAL A 73 -10.18 -1.77 -19.35
C VAL A 73 -9.72 -0.32 -19.24
N ALA A 74 -10.05 0.37 -18.14
CA ALA A 74 -9.57 1.72 -17.90
C ALA A 74 -8.02 1.79 -17.86
N ARG A 75 -7.32 0.76 -17.34
CA ARG A 75 -5.84 0.70 -17.43
C ARG A 75 -5.33 0.60 -18.87
N PHE A 76 -6.02 -0.16 -19.71
CA PHE A 76 -5.63 -0.30 -21.12
C PHE A 76 -5.86 1.01 -21.88
N LEU A 77 -6.94 1.72 -21.58
CA LEU A 77 -7.24 3.02 -22.16
C LEU A 77 -6.25 4.10 -21.70
N ASP A 78 -5.80 4.03 -20.45
CA ASP A 78 -4.79 4.91 -19.86
C ASP A 78 -3.42 4.73 -20.54
N VAL A 79 -2.97 3.49 -20.67
CA VAL A 79 -1.72 3.15 -21.39
C VAL A 79 -1.81 3.55 -22.88
N ALA A 80 -2.99 3.43 -23.49
CA ALA A 80 -3.21 3.86 -24.87
C ALA A 80 -3.40 5.37 -25.05
N GLY A 81 -3.38 6.17 -23.98
CA GLY A 81 -3.57 7.62 -24.03
C GLY A 81 -4.99 8.07 -24.43
N VAL A 82 -5.99 7.18 -24.35
CA VAL A 82 -7.39 7.48 -24.73
C VAL A 82 -8.18 8.08 -23.58
N ARG A 83 -7.93 7.61 -22.34
CA ARG A 83 -8.59 8.11 -21.14
C ARG A 83 -7.63 8.02 -19.96
N GLU A 84 -7.30 9.18 -19.39
CA GLU A 84 -6.51 9.25 -18.17
C GLU A 84 -7.28 8.69 -16.98
N ARG A 85 -6.60 7.87 -16.20
CA ARG A 85 -7.09 7.40 -14.91
C ARG A 85 -6.62 8.36 -13.82
N ALA A 86 -7.56 8.85 -13.01
CA ALA A 86 -7.21 9.53 -11.77
C ALA A 86 -6.38 8.61 -10.86
N SER A 87 -5.18 9.06 -10.49
CA SER A 87 -4.30 8.33 -9.57
C SER A 87 -5.05 8.08 -8.25
N ARG A 88 -4.99 6.83 -7.76
CA ARG A 88 -5.53 6.46 -6.46
C ARG A 88 -4.46 6.68 -5.39
N GLU A 89 -3.97 7.91 -5.26
CA GLU A 89 -3.20 8.30 -4.09
C GLU A 89 -4.16 8.59 -2.93
N ASN A 90 -3.95 7.91 -1.81
CA ASN A 90 -4.64 8.22 -0.56
C ASN A 90 -3.64 8.89 0.39
N PRO A 91 -3.54 10.23 0.38
CA PRO A 91 -2.55 10.96 1.17
C PRO A 91 -2.71 10.75 2.69
N LYS A 92 -3.89 10.33 3.14
CA LYS A 92 -4.21 10.09 4.56
C LYS A 92 -3.87 8.68 5.05
N LYS A 93 -3.44 7.77 4.15
CA LYS A 93 -3.13 6.36 4.51
C LYS A 93 -1.90 6.24 5.41
N GLY A 94 -0.98 7.20 5.33
CA GLY A 94 0.26 7.24 6.11
C GLY A 94 0.17 8.03 7.42
N GLU A 95 -0.95 8.71 7.68
CA GLU A 95 -1.09 9.47 8.91
C GLU A 95 -1.37 8.53 10.10
N PRO A 96 -0.60 8.61 11.19
CA PRO A 96 -0.93 7.90 12.42
C PRO A 96 -2.30 8.38 12.92
N GLY A 97 -3.12 7.45 13.44
CA GLY A 97 -4.44 7.79 13.98
C GLY A 97 -4.36 8.82 15.10
N GLU A 98 -5.45 9.54 15.35
CA GLU A 98 -5.54 10.64 16.33
C GLU A 98 -4.95 10.26 17.71
N LYS A 99 -5.31 9.09 18.23
CA LYS A 99 -4.77 8.55 19.50
C LYS A 99 -3.26 8.26 19.50
N ALA A 100 -2.67 8.02 18.33
CA ALA A 100 -1.22 7.82 18.20
C ALA A 100 -0.48 9.17 18.10
N LYS A 101 -1.13 10.21 17.54
CA LYS A 101 -0.64 11.59 17.54
C LYS A 101 -0.66 12.15 18.98
N GLU A 102 -1.78 12.05 19.68
CA GLU A 102 -1.91 12.49 21.08
C GLU A 102 -0.89 11.81 22.00
N ARG A 103 -0.68 10.49 21.85
CA ARG A 103 0.31 9.75 22.66
C ARG A 103 1.75 10.14 22.32
N ALA A 104 2.04 10.50 21.07
CA ALA A 104 3.37 10.97 20.67
C ALA A 104 3.64 12.37 21.21
N GLU A 105 2.62 13.24 21.23
CA GLU A 105 2.67 14.58 21.80
C GLU A 105 2.84 14.53 23.32
N GLU A 106 2.06 13.72 24.03
CA GLU A 106 2.18 13.55 25.48
C GLU A 106 3.55 12.94 25.87
N ARG A 107 4.08 12.02 25.07
CA ARG A 107 5.44 11.48 25.28
C ARG A 107 6.52 12.51 24.98
N ALA A 108 6.35 13.34 23.97
CA ALA A 108 7.29 14.42 23.64
C ALA A 108 7.28 15.52 24.72
N GLU A 109 6.12 15.86 25.28
CA GLU A 109 6.02 16.79 26.41
C GLU A 109 6.64 16.23 27.68
N LYS A 110 6.43 14.94 27.97
CA LYS A 110 7.07 14.26 29.10
C LYS A 110 8.59 14.20 28.96
N VAL A 111 9.11 13.91 27.77
CA VAL A 111 10.56 13.90 27.51
C VAL A 111 11.14 15.30 27.63
N LYS A 112 10.47 16.34 27.08
CA LYS A 112 10.90 17.73 27.23
C LYS A 112 10.90 18.19 28.69
N ALA A 113 9.86 17.87 29.45
CA ALA A 113 9.80 18.19 30.88
C ALA A 113 10.89 17.48 31.71
N GLN A 114 11.25 16.24 31.33
CA GLN A 114 12.34 15.50 31.96
C GLN A 114 13.72 16.03 31.58
N GLU A 115 13.94 16.46 30.33
CA GLU A 115 15.18 17.13 29.91
C GLU A 115 15.33 18.51 30.58
N GLU A 116 14.25 19.28 30.72
CA GLU A 116 14.29 20.59 31.39
C GLU A 116 14.52 20.46 32.90
N ALA A 117 13.97 19.42 33.53
CA ALA A 117 14.26 19.07 34.93
C ALA A 117 15.70 18.57 35.12
N ALA A 118 16.25 17.81 34.18
CA ALA A 118 17.64 17.35 34.20
C ALA A 118 18.64 18.49 33.96
N ALA A 119 18.30 19.44 33.07
CA ALA A 119 19.11 20.64 32.83
C ALA A 119 19.08 21.61 34.02
N ALA A 120 17.94 21.74 34.72
CA ALA A 120 17.84 22.52 35.95
C ALA A 120 18.63 21.89 37.12
N ALA A 121 18.67 20.55 37.20
CA ALA A 121 19.48 19.83 38.18
C ALA A 121 21.00 19.90 37.90
N ALA A 122 21.40 20.01 36.63
CA ALA A 122 22.81 20.17 36.22
C ALA A 122 23.33 21.62 36.31
N ALA A 123 22.46 22.62 36.53
CA ALA A 123 22.82 24.03 36.69
C ALA A 123 22.89 24.50 38.17
N ALA A 124 22.66 23.63 39.15
CA ALA A 124 22.94 23.91 40.56
C ALA A 124 24.45 23.79 40.83
N PRO A 125 25.12 24.82 41.38
CA PRO A 125 26.57 24.86 41.48
C PRO A 125 27.10 23.77 42.42
N ALA A 126 28.20 23.16 41.98
CA ALA A 126 29.00 22.19 42.71
C ALA A 126 29.44 22.72 44.10
N PRO A 127 29.30 21.92 45.16
CA PRO A 127 30.28 21.89 46.23
C PRO A 127 31.32 20.80 45.92
N GLU A 128 32.53 21.25 45.59
CA GLU A 128 33.76 20.46 45.57
C GLU A 128 34.23 20.14 47.03
N PRO A 129 35.25 19.28 47.26
CA PRO A 129 35.14 18.06 48.08
C PRO A 129 36.16 17.95 49.24
N GLU A 130 35.92 17.07 50.22
CA GLU A 130 36.94 16.53 51.17
C GLU A 130 36.37 15.25 51.81
N ALA A 131 36.73 14.03 51.39
CA ALA A 131 37.96 13.25 51.65
C ALA A 131 38.07 12.64 53.07
N ALA A 132 37.82 11.31 53.16
CA ALA A 132 38.50 10.30 54.01
C ALA A 132 37.70 8.97 53.87
N ALA A 133 38.19 7.98 53.11
CA ALA A 133 38.99 6.84 53.59
C ALA A 133 38.22 5.98 54.61
N GLU A 134 38.03 4.67 54.48
CA GLU A 134 38.94 3.63 54.00
C GLU A 134 38.13 2.32 53.79
N GLU A 135 38.39 1.63 52.68
CA GLU A 135 38.12 0.20 52.46
C GLU A 135 39.05 -0.62 53.39
N PRO A 136 38.78 -1.89 53.76
CA PRO A 136 39.11 -2.94 52.79
C PRO A 136 38.33 -4.27 52.88
N ALA A 137 38.48 -5.02 51.77
CA ALA A 137 38.64 -6.48 51.68
C ALA A 137 37.42 -7.38 51.97
N ALA A 138 36.78 -7.96 50.96
CA ALA A 138 37.19 -9.12 50.14
C ALA A 138 36.76 -10.48 50.75
N ALA A 139 35.85 -11.18 50.06
CA ALA A 139 35.83 -12.64 49.95
C ALA A 139 34.91 -13.07 48.80
N GLU A 140 35.53 -13.53 47.71
CA GLU A 140 34.95 -14.35 46.65
C GLU A 140 34.53 -15.73 47.18
N GLY A 141 33.59 -16.39 46.49
CA GLY A 141 33.20 -17.77 46.78
C GLY A 141 32.12 -18.31 45.84
N GLU A 142 32.52 -18.60 44.61
CA GLU A 142 31.79 -19.47 43.66
C GLU A 142 32.08 -20.95 43.99
N THR A 143 31.06 -21.81 44.03
CA THR A 143 31.03 -23.28 43.70
C THR A 143 29.66 -23.85 44.11
N ALA A 144 28.81 -24.27 43.17
CA ALA A 144 28.71 -25.61 42.60
C ALA A 144 28.15 -26.69 43.56
N GLU A 145 26.88 -27.09 43.37
CA GLU A 145 26.47 -28.45 42.93
C GLU A 145 24.97 -28.73 43.15
N ALA A 146 24.38 -29.33 42.11
CA ALA A 146 23.27 -30.29 42.03
C ALA A 146 22.33 -30.54 43.22
N THR A 147 21.01 -30.47 42.96
CA THR A 147 20.17 -31.65 43.18
C THR A 147 19.03 -31.73 42.16
N SER A 148 18.82 -32.97 41.74
CA SER A 148 17.91 -33.52 40.75
C SER A 148 16.43 -33.49 41.19
N GLU A 149 15.57 -33.73 40.19
CA GLU A 149 14.33 -34.52 40.30
C GLU A 149 13.09 -33.85 40.91
N GLN A 150 12.21 -33.30 40.06
CA GLN A 150 10.96 -33.97 39.63
C GLN A 150 10.35 -33.25 38.41
#